data_AF-A0A2E7DNG3-F1
#
_entry.id   AF-A0A2E7DNG3-F1
#
_cell.length_a   1.000
_cell.length_b   1.000
_cell.length_c   1.000
_cell.angle_alpha   90.00
_cell.angle_beta   90.00
_cell.angle_gamma   90.00
#
_symmetry.space_group_name_H-M   'P 1'
#
loop_
_entity.id
_entity.type
_entity.pdbx_description
1 polymer ?
#
loop_
_entity_poly.entity_id
_entity_poly.type
_entity_poly.pdbx_seq_one_letter_code
_entity_poly.pdbx_strand_id
1 'polypeptide(L)'
;MSEVRDKKIDIKWIGVVAVLFGILLLANHGNELLKQLVITPLSAAELGIPADCRADELEEENISLLECRLMVANVQITLASSPDWFRPVMLLLASLGSLFAVLSVYVGISLFSHSKTKPLLVKICFGALLSTDLLMFIAASNTGPLLRAHYLSSILLWLFVHATLFSAVIVGLNREPKGID
;
A
#
# COMPACT_ATOMS: atom_id res chain seq x y z
N MET A 1 31.58 34.56 -0.74
CA MET A 1 31.65 33.14 -1.12
C MET A 1 30.63 32.42 -0.24
N SER A 2 29.50 32.04 -0.82
CA SER A 2 28.30 31.61 -0.09
C SER A 2 28.55 30.32 0.69
N GLU A 3 28.39 30.41 2.00
CA GLU A 3 28.22 29.30 2.92
C GLU A 3 27.04 28.44 2.45
N VAL A 4 27.35 27.40 1.65
CA VAL A 4 26.40 26.32 1.39
C VAL A 4 26.30 25.60 2.73
N ARG A 5 25.35 26.04 3.57
CA ARG A 5 24.88 25.27 4.72
C ARG A 5 24.56 23.89 4.20
N ASP A 6 25.43 22.95 4.52
CA ASP A 6 25.24 21.53 4.30
C ASP A 6 23.96 21.18 5.08
N LYS A 7 22.81 21.21 4.39
CA LYS A 7 21.52 20.87 4.98
C LYS A 7 21.57 19.38 5.25
N LYS A 8 22.12 19.02 6.40
CA LYS A 8 22.14 17.66 6.92
C LYS A 8 20.68 17.21 6.99
N ILE A 9 20.33 16.19 6.21
CA ILE A 9 19.01 15.57 6.31
C ILE A 9 18.91 15.04 7.73
N ASP A 10 18.04 15.66 8.53
CA ASP A 10 17.85 15.27 9.92
C ASP A 10 17.01 14.00 9.95
N ILE A 11 17.64 12.91 10.38
CA ILE A 11 17.09 11.55 10.40
C ILE A 11 15.80 11.46 11.24
N LYS A 12 15.58 12.41 12.16
CA LYS A 12 14.33 12.51 12.92
C LYS A 12 13.13 12.80 12.02
N TRP A 13 13.29 13.69 11.04
CA TRP A 13 12.23 14.00 10.09
C TRP A 13 11.93 12.80 9.18
N ILE A 14 12.94 12.00 8.83
CA ILE A 14 12.72 10.73 8.14
C ILE A 14 11.86 9.80 9.00
N GLY A 15 12.13 9.72 10.31
CA GLY A 15 11.31 8.96 11.26
C GLY A 15 9.84 9.41 11.30
N VAL A 16 9.59 10.72 11.37
CA VAL A 16 8.22 11.28 11.33
C VAL A 16 7.49 10.93 10.03
N VAL A 17 8.17 11.11 8.90
CA VAL A 17 7.62 10.79 7.57
C VAL A 17 7.33 9.29 7.45
N ALA A 18 8.21 8.43 7.98
CA ALA A 18 8.01 7.00 8.00
C ALA A 18 6.79 6.57 8.83
N VAL A 19 6.56 7.19 10.00
CA VAL A 19 5.37 6.91 10.81
C VAL A 19 4.10 7.31 10.06
N LEU A 20 4.07 8.51 9.47
CA LEU A 20 2.92 9.00 8.74
C LEU A 20 2.56 8.07 7.56
N PHE A 21 3.54 7.78 6.70
CA PHE A 21 3.31 6.91 5.55
C PHE A 21 3.07 5.46 5.95
N GLY A 22 3.66 4.97 7.03
CA GLY A 22 3.37 3.63 7.56
C GLY A 22 1.91 3.47 7.98
N ILE A 23 1.32 4.47 8.64
CA ILE A 23 -0.11 4.45 9.01
C ILE A 23 -0.99 4.51 7.76
N LEU A 24 -0.68 5.41 6.82
CA LEU A 24 -1.44 5.53 5.57
C LEU A 24 -1.34 4.25 4.71
N LEU A 25 -0.18 3.61 4.67
CA LEU A 25 0.05 2.37 3.97
C LEU A 25 -0.75 1.22 4.60
N LEU A 26 -0.79 1.16 5.93
CA LEU A 26 -1.60 0.17 6.65
C LEU A 26 -3.08 0.32 6.31
N ALA A 27 -3.60 1.55 6.23
CA ALA A 27 -4.96 1.81 5.78
C ALA A 27 -5.19 1.37 4.32
N ASN A 28 -4.24 1.67 3.43
CA ASN A 28 -4.32 1.26 2.03
C ASN A 28 -4.33 -0.27 1.85
N HIS A 29 -3.43 -0.99 2.52
CA HIS A 29 -3.43 -2.45 2.50
C HIS A 29 -4.63 -3.05 3.23
N GLY A 30 -5.14 -2.42 4.28
CA GLY A 30 -6.37 -2.82 4.96
C GLY A 30 -7.57 -2.78 4.02
N ASN A 31 -7.71 -1.71 3.24
CA ASN A 31 -8.74 -1.60 2.21
C ASN A 31 -8.60 -2.69 1.13
N GLU A 32 -7.37 -2.98 0.72
CA GLU A 32 -7.11 -4.04 -0.26
C GLU A 32 -7.45 -5.43 0.30
N LEU A 33 -7.08 -5.73 1.54
CA LEU A 33 -7.44 -6.99 2.18
C LEU A 33 -8.95 -7.13 2.29
N LEU A 34 -9.67 -6.08 2.71
CA LEU A 34 -11.12 -6.09 2.79
C LEU A 34 -11.75 -6.33 1.42
N LYS A 35 -11.25 -5.65 0.38
CA LYS A 35 -11.69 -5.86 -1.01
C LYS A 35 -11.53 -7.32 -1.43
N GLN A 36 -10.38 -7.93 -1.18
CA GLN A 36 -10.11 -9.33 -1.55
C GLN A 36 -10.92 -10.34 -0.72
N LEU A 37 -11.32 -9.98 0.51
CA LEU A 37 -12.15 -10.81 1.39
C LEU A 37 -13.64 -10.73 1.04
N VAL A 38 -14.12 -9.59 0.56
CA VAL A 38 -15.54 -9.39 0.19
C VAL A 38 -15.80 -9.82 -1.27
N ILE A 39 -14.89 -9.51 -2.17
CA ILE A 39 -15.00 -9.88 -3.59
C ILE A 39 -14.40 -11.27 -3.77
N THR A 40 -15.18 -12.30 -3.44
CA THR A 40 -14.75 -13.70 -3.52
C THR A 40 -15.32 -14.40 -4.76
N PRO A 41 -14.60 -15.40 -5.30
CA PRO A 41 -15.18 -16.32 -6.22
C PRO A 41 -16.29 -17.14 -5.52
N LEU A 42 -17.28 -17.60 -6.27
CA LEU A 42 -18.57 -18.16 -5.83
C LEU A 42 -19.47 -17.17 -5.09
N SER A 43 -19.17 -15.87 -5.13
CA SER A 43 -20.11 -14.85 -4.67
C SER A 43 -21.36 -14.82 -5.55
N ALA A 44 -22.47 -14.29 -5.01
CA ALA A 44 -23.71 -14.10 -5.77
C ALA A 44 -23.48 -13.33 -7.08
N ALA A 45 -22.52 -12.40 -7.07
CA ALA A 45 -22.10 -11.67 -8.26
C ALA A 45 -21.52 -12.58 -9.35
N GLU A 46 -20.60 -13.50 -9.02
CA GLU A 46 -20.02 -14.42 -10.01
C GLU A 46 -21.04 -15.44 -10.55
N LEU A 47 -21.96 -15.90 -9.70
CA LEU A 47 -23.04 -16.82 -10.06
C LEU A 47 -24.09 -16.20 -11.01
N GLY A 48 -23.90 -14.94 -11.43
CA GLY A 48 -24.81 -14.23 -12.32
C GLY A 48 -26.17 -13.97 -11.68
N ILE A 49 -26.26 -14.03 -10.35
CA ILE A 49 -27.48 -13.68 -9.63
C ILE A 49 -27.74 -12.19 -9.88
N PRO A 50 -28.93 -11.81 -10.35
CA PRO A 50 -29.23 -10.42 -10.65
C PRO A 50 -29.06 -9.56 -9.39
N ALA A 51 -28.64 -8.31 -9.60
CA ALA A 51 -28.50 -7.34 -8.53
C ALA A 51 -29.81 -7.22 -7.72
N ASP A 52 -29.75 -7.50 -6.42
CA ASP A 52 -30.88 -7.39 -5.49
C ASP A 52 -31.09 -5.92 -5.10
N CYS A 53 -31.45 -5.09 -6.08
CA CYS A 53 -31.67 -3.65 -5.90
C CYS A 53 -33.10 -3.38 -5.38
N ARG A 54 -33.38 -3.74 -4.13
CA ARG A 54 -34.70 -3.52 -3.51
C ARG A 54 -34.95 -2.04 -3.23
N ALA A 55 -36.19 -1.60 -3.41
CA ALA A 55 -36.56 -0.20 -3.30
C ALA A 55 -36.33 0.40 -1.90
N ASP A 56 -36.46 -0.40 -0.84
CA ASP A 56 -36.22 0.01 0.54
C ASP A 56 -34.72 0.27 0.81
N GLU A 57 -33.82 -0.58 0.31
CA GLU A 57 -32.37 -0.41 0.42
C GLU A 57 -31.87 0.80 -0.41
N LEU A 58 -32.48 1.03 -1.58
CA LEU A 58 -32.15 2.19 -2.43
C LEU A 58 -32.50 3.52 -1.73
N GLU A 59 -33.62 3.56 -1.01
CA GLU A 59 -34.04 4.72 -0.22
C GLU A 59 -33.13 4.92 1.01
N GLU A 60 -32.76 3.83 1.70
CA GLU A 60 -31.87 3.87 2.87
C GLU A 60 -30.44 4.32 2.52
N GLU A 61 -29.85 3.79 1.44
CA GLU A 61 -28.50 4.14 1.00
C GLU A 61 -28.46 5.41 0.12
N ASN A 62 -29.62 6.00 -0.21
CA ASN A 62 -29.77 7.17 -1.07
C ASN A 62 -29.06 7.01 -2.43
N ILE A 63 -29.27 5.86 -3.08
CA ILE A 63 -28.70 5.52 -4.38
C ILE A 63 -29.79 5.23 -5.41
N SER A 64 -29.52 5.55 -6.68
CA SER A 64 -30.43 5.24 -7.77
C SER A 64 -30.38 3.77 -8.17
N LEU A 65 -31.48 3.27 -8.76
CA LEU A 65 -31.53 1.92 -9.33
C LEU A 65 -30.41 1.68 -10.37
N LEU A 66 -30.04 2.71 -11.13
CA LEU A 66 -28.96 2.64 -12.12
C LEU A 66 -27.59 2.47 -11.43
N GLU A 67 -27.33 3.23 -10.36
CA GLU A 67 -26.10 3.12 -9.58
C GLU A 67 -25.95 1.74 -8.95
N CYS A 68 -27.02 1.21 -8.34
CA CYS A 68 -27.00 -0.15 -7.78
C CYS A 68 -26.62 -1.21 -8.84
N ARG A 69 -27.24 -1.14 -10.03
CA ARG A 69 -26.91 -2.05 -11.15
C ARG A 69 -25.48 -1.87 -11.64
N LEU A 70 -24.98 -0.64 -11.71
CA LEU A 70 -23.60 -0.35 -12.11
C LEU A 70 -22.59 -0.88 -11.10
N MET A 71 -22.86 -0.78 -9.79
CA MET A 71 -21.97 -1.32 -8.75
C MET A 71 -21.85 -2.85 -8.85
N VAL A 72 -22.97 -3.57 -9.00
CA VAL A 72 -22.95 -5.02 -9.16
C VAL A 72 -22.26 -5.43 -10.47
N ALA A 73 -22.56 -4.75 -11.58
CA ALA A 73 -21.90 -4.99 -12.85
C ALA A 73 -20.38 -4.76 -12.75
N ASN A 74 -19.94 -3.73 -12.03
CA ASN A 74 -18.53 -3.46 -11.81
C ASN A 74 -17.83 -4.59 -11.03
N VAL A 75 -18.48 -5.16 -10.01
CA VAL A 75 -17.95 -6.33 -9.28
C VAL A 75 -17.85 -7.55 -10.19
N GLN A 76 -18.90 -7.83 -10.97
CA GLN A 76 -18.91 -8.94 -11.94
C GLN A 76 -17.80 -8.81 -12.99
N ILE A 77 -17.62 -7.61 -13.54
CA ILE A 77 -16.56 -7.32 -14.51
C ILE A 77 -15.19 -7.49 -13.86
N THR A 78 -15.01 -7.06 -12.61
CA THR A 78 -13.76 -7.23 -11.86
C THR A 78 -13.43 -8.71 -11.65
N LEU A 79 -14.42 -9.52 -11.26
CA LEU A 79 -14.25 -10.96 -11.09
C LEU A 79 -13.92 -11.65 -12.41
N ALA A 80 -14.69 -11.37 -13.48
CA ALA A 80 -14.48 -11.97 -14.80
C ALA A 80 -13.16 -11.59 -15.47
N SER A 81 -12.59 -10.43 -15.11
CA SER A 81 -11.32 -9.93 -15.68
C SER A 81 -10.09 -10.27 -14.83
N SER A 82 -10.27 -10.83 -13.63
CA SER A 82 -9.17 -11.20 -12.74
C SER A 82 -8.66 -12.60 -13.07
N PRO A 83 -7.35 -12.77 -13.35
CA PRO A 83 -6.74 -14.09 -13.39
C PRO A 83 -6.83 -14.80 -12.03
N ASP A 84 -6.98 -16.13 -12.03
CA ASP A 84 -7.11 -16.95 -10.81
C ASP A 84 -5.92 -16.78 -9.84
N TRP A 85 -4.72 -16.55 -10.36
CA TRP A 85 -3.50 -16.36 -9.58
C TRP A 85 -3.38 -14.96 -8.96
N PHE A 86 -4.10 -13.96 -9.47
CA PHE A 86 -3.90 -12.57 -9.09
C PHE A 86 -4.35 -12.31 -7.65
N ARG A 87 -5.53 -12.82 -7.29
CA ARG A 87 -6.11 -12.69 -5.95
C ARG A 87 -5.21 -13.25 -4.83
N PRO A 88 -4.77 -14.53 -4.85
CA PRO A 88 -3.91 -15.04 -3.79
C PRO A 88 -2.57 -14.31 -3.71
N VAL A 89 -2.01 -13.85 -4.84
CA VAL A 89 -0.79 -13.03 -4.85
C VAL A 89 -1.02 -11.67 -4.19
N MET A 90 -2.08 -10.95 -4.55
CA MET A 90 -2.38 -9.64 -3.96
C MET A 90 -2.72 -9.75 -2.47
N LEU A 91 -3.43 -10.79 -2.06
CA LEU A 91 -3.74 -11.04 -0.64
C LEU A 91 -2.47 -11.32 0.17
N LEU A 92 -1.56 -12.14 -0.36
CA LEU A 92 -0.26 -12.38 0.27
C LEU A 92 0.58 -11.10 0.34
N LEU A 93 0.69 -10.36 -0.76
CA LEU A 93 1.48 -9.13 -0.79
C LEU A 93 0.89 -8.03 0.10
N ALA A 94 -0.44 -7.89 0.16
CA ALA A 94 -1.11 -6.91 1.03
C ALA A 94 -0.97 -7.25 2.51
N SER A 95 -0.99 -8.54 2.87
CA SER A 95 -0.73 -8.98 4.26
C SER A 95 0.74 -8.73 4.65
N LEU A 96 1.69 -9.05 3.78
CA LEU A 96 3.11 -8.73 3.99
C LEU A 96 3.35 -7.22 4.06
N GLY A 97 2.74 -6.45 3.16
CA GLY A 97 2.80 -4.99 3.15
C GLY A 97 2.24 -4.39 4.44
N SER A 98 1.14 -4.93 4.97
CA SER A 98 0.59 -4.52 6.27
C SER A 98 1.56 -4.78 7.42
N LEU A 99 2.20 -5.96 7.42
CA LEU A 99 3.22 -6.31 8.43
C LEU A 99 4.41 -5.35 8.38
N PHE A 100 4.92 -5.07 7.17
CA PHE A 100 6.03 -4.14 6.98
C PHE A 100 5.64 -2.69 7.26
N ALA A 101 4.38 -2.30 7.03
CA ALA A 101 3.85 -0.99 7.41
C ALA A 101 3.93 -0.80 8.93
N VAL A 102 3.47 -1.78 9.71
CA VAL A 102 3.57 -1.75 11.18
C VAL A 102 5.04 -1.69 11.63
N LEU A 103 5.90 -2.50 11.00
CA LEU A 103 7.34 -2.46 11.29
C LEU A 103 7.95 -1.08 10.98
N SER A 104 7.52 -0.43 9.90
CA SER A 104 8.00 0.90 9.52
C SER A 104 7.59 1.99 10.52
N VAL A 105 6.38 1.88 11.11
CA VAL A 105 5.94 2.75 12.20
C VAL A 105 6.83 2.57 13.43
N TYR A 106 7.10 1.32 13.82
CA TYR A 106 7.99 1.02 14.93
C TYR A 106 9.42 1.58 14.71
N VAL A 107 9.98 1.34 13.52
CA VAL A 107 11.30 1.87 13.14
C VAL A 107 11.28 3.41 13.11
N GLY A 108 10.23 4.03 12.58
CA GLY A 108 10.07 5.48 12.51
C GLY A 108 10.02 6.14 13.89
N ILE A 109 9.26 5.57 14.83
CA ILE A 109 9.23 6.02 16.24
C ILE A 109 10.63 5.90 16.86
N SER A 110 11.32 4.79 16.59
CA SER A 110 12.65 4.55 17.14
C SER A 110 13.70 5.54 16.62
N LEU A 111 13.61 5.92 15.33
CA LEU A 111 14.44 6.97 14.72
C LEU A 111 14.15 8.36 15.30
N PHE A 112 12.88 8.63 15.64
CA PHE A 112 12.48 9.89 16.29
C PHE A 112 12.98 9.98 17.73
N SER A 113 12.90 8.88 18.49
CA SER A 113 13.16 8.84 19.94
C SER A 113 14.65 8.68 20.33
N HIS A 114 15.62 8.82 19.41
CA HIS A 114 17.05 8.55 19.66
C HIS A 114 17.36 7.14 20.19
N SER A 115 16.47 6.18 19.95
CA SER A 115 16.72 4.79 20.33
C SER A 115 17.79 4.18 19.44
N LYS A 116 18.63 3.29 19.98
CA LYS A 116 19.70 2.58 19.25
C LYS A 116 19.12 1.53 18.31
N THR A 117 18.38 1.94 17.27
CA THR A 117 17.96 1.04 16.21
C THR A 117 19.17 0.63 15.39
N LYS A 118 19.34 -0.67 15.16
CA LYS A 118 20.42 -1.14 14.29
C LYS A 118 20.18 -0.60 12.87
N PRO A 119 21.18 0.04 12.22
CA PRO A 119 21.02 0.61 10.87
C PRO A 119 20.65 -0.45 9.84
N LEU A 120 21.08 -1.71 10.05
CA LEU A 120 20.68 -2.84 9.23
C LEU A 120 19.15 -3.09 9.27
N LEU A 121 18.52 -2.99 10.44
CA LEU A 121 17.07 -3.19 10.58
C LEU A 121 16.29 -2.13 9.80
N VAL A 122 16.74 -0.87 9.87
CA VAL A 122 16.15 0.25 9.12
C VAL A 122 16.23 -0.03 7.62
N LYS A 123 17.41 -0.42 7.11
CA LYS A 123 17.61 -0.75 5.69
C LYS A 123 16.73 -1.92 5.24
N ILE A 124 16.66 -2.99 6.04
CA ILE A 124 15.82 -4.16 5.72
C ILE A 124 14.34 -3.78 5.69
N CYS A 125 13.86 -2.99 6.65
CA CYS A 125 12.45 -2.60 6.72
C CYS A 125 12.01 -1.80 5.49
N PHE A 126 12.72 -0.71 5.15
CA PHE A 126 12.36 0.09 3.97
C PHE A 126 12.66 -0.62 2.64
N GLY A 127 13.69 -1.49 2.62
CA GLY A 127 13.98 -2.33 1.46
C GLY A 127 12.89 -3.39 1.22
N ALA A 128 12.32 -3.96 2.29
CA ALA A 128 11.22 -4.91 2.21
C ALA A 128 9.94 -4.24 1.69
N LEU A 129 9.60 -3.05 2.20
CA LEU A 129 8.49 -2.24 1.69
C LEU A 129 8.62 -1.96 0.19
N LEU A 130 9.79 -1.47 -0.25
CA LEU A 130 10.07 -1.21 -1.66
C LEU A 130 9.96 -2.48 -2.52
N SER A 131 10.43 -3.62 -2.00
CA SER A 131 10.35 -4.90 -2.69
C SER A 131 8.90 -5.37 -2.82
N THR A 132 8.08 -5.19 -1.79
CA THR A 132 6.65 -5.50 -1.84
C THR A 132 5.95 -4.68 -2.91
N ASP A 133 6.22 -3.37 -3.02
CA ASP A 133 5.64 -2.52 -4.06
C ASP A 133 6.05 -2.96 -5.46
N LEU A 134 7.32 -3.36 -5.65
CA LEU A 134 7.80 -3.88 -6.93
C LEU A 134 7.06 -5.16 -7.32
N LEU A 135 6.85 -6.07 -6.38
CA LEU A 135 6.09 -7.30 -6.62
C LEU A 135 4.63 -7.00 -6.95
N MET A 136 4.00 -6.06 -6.25
CA MET A 136 2.64 -5.61 -6.57
C MET A 136 2.56 -4.97 -7.96
N PHE A 137 3.55 -4.15 -8.31
CA PHE A 137 3.64 -3.51 -9.63
C PHE A 137 3.77 -4.53 -10.74
N ILE A 138 4.63 -5.53 -10.58
CA ILE A 138 4.79 -6.63 -11.53
C ILE A 138 3.47 -7.40 -11.64
N ALA A 139 2.84 -7.76 -10.52
CA ALA A 139 1.56 -8.47 -10.53
C ALA A 139 0.50 -7.68 -11.30
N ALA A 140 0.28 -6.41 -10.95
CA ALA A 140 -0.71 -5.55 -11.59
C ALA A 140 -0.41 -5.33 -13.08
N SER A 141 0.84 -5.12 -13.45
CA SER A 141 1.24 -4.90 -14.86
C SER A 141 0.95 -6.09 -15.78
N ASN A 142 0.92 -7.30 -15.21
CA ASN A 142 0.60 -8.54 -15.94
C ASN A 142 -0.90 -8.88 -15.94
N THR A 143 -1.77 -7.98 -15.48
CA THR A 143 -3.23 -8.17 -15.51
C THR A 143 -3.92 -7.47 -16.69
N GLY A 144 -5.21 -7.76 -16.88
CA GLY A 144 -6.06 -7.08 -17.85
C GLY A 144 -6.12 -5.55 -17.67
N PRO A 145 -6.53 -4.79 -18.70
CA PRO A 145 -6.54 -3.33 -18.68
C PRO A 145 -7.41 -2.75 -17.55
N LEU A 146 -8.49 -3.44 -17.17
CA LEU A 146 -9.39 -3.01 -16.10
C LEU A 146 -8.70 -3.06 -14.73
N LEU A 147 -8.08 -4.20 -14.38
CA LEU A 147 -7.32 -4.33 -13.14
C LEU A 147 -6.14 -3.34 -13.12
N ARG A 148 -5.42 -3.19 -14.24
CA ARG A 148 -4.36 -2.18 -14.34
C ARG A 148 -4.86 -0.77 -14.02
N ALA A 149 -6.01 -0.35 -14.57
CA ALA A 149 -6.57 0.96 -14.28
C ALA A 149 -6.91 1.15 -12.78
N HIS A 150 -7.37 0.10 -12.10
CA HIS A 150 -7.70 0.16 -10.67
C HIS A 150 -6.47 0.19 -9.75
N TYR A 151 -5.43 -0.59 -10.05
CA TYR A 151 -4.31 -0.81 -9.12
C TYR A 151 -3.10 0.08 -9.39
N LEU A 152 -2.79 0.36 -10.66
CA LEU A 152 -1.49 0.89 -11.06
C LEU A 152 -1.19 2.26 -10.45
N SER A 153 -2.19 3.14 -10.36
CA SER A 153 -2.01 4.48 -9.79
C SER A 153 -1.61 4.43 -8.31
N SER A 154 -2.29 3.60 -7.51
CA SER A 154 -1.99 3.46 -6.08
C SER A 154 -0.62 2.80 -5.89
N ILE A 155 -0.33 1.72 -6.62
CA ILE A 155 0.95 1.02 -6.53
C ILE A 155 2.13 1.92 -6.91
N LEU A 156 2.01 2.70 -7.99
CA LEU A 156 3.06 3.63 -8.40
C LEU A 156 3.33 4.69 -7.35
N LEU A 157 2.27 5.26 -6.75
CA LEU A 157 2.42 6.24 -5.67
C LEU A 157 3.27 5.66 -4.53
N TRP A 158 2.91 4.48 -4.03
CA TRP A 158 3.62 3.83 -2.93
C TRP A 158 5.05 3.44 -3.31
N LEU A 159 5.25 2.92 -4.52
CA LEU A 159 6.57 2.59 -5.05
C LEU A 159 7.51 3.80 -5.01
N PHE A 160 7.05 4.98 -5.43
CA PHE A 160 7.86 6.20 -5.40
C PHE A 160 8.07 6.72 -3.98
N VAL A 161 7.06 6.63 -3.11
CA VAL A 161 7.19 7.00 -1.69
C VAL A 161 8.25 6.14 -1.00
N HIS A 162 8.21 4.81 -1.16
CA HIS A 162 9.19 3.93 -0.54
C HIS A 162 10.57 4.01 -1.22
N ALA A 163 10.65 4.24 -2.53
CA ALA A 163 11.94 4.46 -3.19
C ALA A 163 12.64 5.73 -2.67
N THR A 164 11.89 6.82 -2.49
CA THR A 164 12.42 8.08 -1.94
C THR A 164 12.79 7.93 -0.47
N LEU A 165 11.95 7.27 0.35
CA LEU A 165 12.26 6.99 1.76
C LEU A 165 13.50 6.10 1.90
N PHE A 166 13.59 5.02 1.12
CA PHE A 166 14.74 4.14 1.13
C PHE A 166 16.02 4.90 0.76
N SER A 167 15.98 5.73 -0.28
CA SER A 167 17.11 6.57 -0.67
C SER A 167 17.52 7.55 0.45
N ALA A 168 16.54 8.21 1.07
CA ALA A 168 16.78 9.13 2.18
C ALA A 168 17.40 8.44 3.40
N VAL A 169 16.95 7.22 3.73
CA VAL A 169 17.50 6.39 4.81
C VAL A 169 18.94 5.99 4.50
N ILE A 170 19.24 5.53 3.29
CA ILE A 170 20.61 5.14 2.92
C ILE A 170 21.55 6.33 3.02
N VAL A 171 21.14 7.49 2.51
CA VAL A 171 21.94 8.72 2.59
C VAL A 171 22.07 9.23 4.03
N GLY A 172 20.99 9.21 4.81
CA GLY A 172 20.97 9.66 6.21
C GLY A 172 21.89 8.82 7.10
N LEU A 173 21.79 7.49 7.00
CA LEU A 173 22.62 6.56 7.78
C LEU A 173 24.10 6.61 7.40
N ASN A 174 24.43 6.88 6.13
CA ASN A 174 25.83 7.01 5.69
C ASN A 174 26.48 8.34 6.11
N ARG A 175 25.68 9.36 6.46
CA ARG A 175 26.14 10.70 6.88
C ARG A 175 26.16 10.90 8.40
N GLU A 176 25.67 9.94 9.18
CA GLU A 176 25.93 9.96 10.62
C GLU A 176 27.41 9.66 10.86
N PRO A 177 28.16 10.56 11.55
CA PRO A 177 29.51 10.23 11.96
C PRO A 177 29.41 8.98 12.84
N LYS A 178 30.16 7.93 12.48
CA LYS A 178 30.37 6.80 13.39
C LYS A 178 30.87 7.41 14.69
N GLY A 179 30.02 7.37 15.73
CA GLY A 179 30.45 7.69 17.09
C GLY A 179 31.69 6.86 17.37
N ILE A 180 32.73 7.55 17.81
CA ILE A 180 33.94 6.97 18.36
C ILE A 180 33.50 6.19 19.59
N ASP A 181 33.47 4.87 19.46
CA ASP A 181 33.59 3.93 20.57
C ASP A 181 34.87 3.11 20.32
#